data_AF-A0A959P050-F1
#
_entry.id   AF-A0A959P050-F1
#
_cell.length_a   1.000
_cell.length_b   1.000
_cell.length_c   1.000
_cell.angle_alpha   90.00
_cell.angle_beta   90.00
_cell.angle_gamma   90.00
#
_symmetry.space_group_name_H-M   'P 1'
#
loop_
_entity.id
_entity.type
_entity.pdbx_description
1 polymer ?
#
loop_
_entity_poly.entity_id
_entity_poly.type
_entity_poly.pdbx_seq_one_letter_code
_entity_poly.pdbx_strand_id
1 'polypeptide(L)'
;LILDAVLKELNNFYPVLLKNKYLSSFVVEKKNQNIIIKSENKYSQIAYNIRPMVYALIEAYQITNDEKYAEIAGKIGRWFTGDNPTKTKIYNEETGIVFDGIESSEKVNMNSGAESTIEALLSIIIIKNNKVAEKVFNVE
;
A
#
# COMPACT_ATOMS: atom_id res chain seq x y z
N LEU A 1 -8.93 -23.09 -2.19
CA LEU A 1 -7.51 -23.20 -2.66
C LEU A 1 -6.91 -21.85 -3.02
N ILE A 2 -7.35 -21.16 -4.09
CA ILE A 2 -6.79 -19.83 -4.45
C ILE A 2 -7.24 -18.74 -3.47
N LEU A 3 -8.55 -18.65 -3.18
CA LEU A 3 -9.08 -17.67 -2.23
C LEU A 3 -8.42 -17.79 -0.85
N ASP A 4 -8.29 -19.01 -0.31
CA ASP A 4 -7.65 -19.23 0.99
C ASP A 4 -6.18 -18.77 1.02
N ALA A 5 -5.45 -18.93 -0.10
CA ALA A 5 -4.07 -18.48 -0.20
C ALA A 5 -3.99 -16.95 -0.21
N VAL A 6 -4.86 -16.28 -0.98
CA VAL A 6 -4.98 -14.81 -1.00
C VAL A 6 -5.32 -14.30 0.39
N LEU A 7 -6.35 -14.85 1.04
CA LEU A 7 -6.76 -14.40 2.38
C LEU A 7 -5.64 -14.65 3.41
N LYS A 8 -4.84 -15.71 3.29
CA LYS A 8 -3.65 -15.90 4.13
C LYS A 8 -2.62 -14.80 3.92
N GLU A 9 -2.33 -14.40 2.69
CA GLU A 9 -1.43 -13.28 2.42
C GLU A 9 -1.99 -11.97 3.01
N LEU A 10 -3.24 -11.63 2.71
CA LEU A 10 -3.86 -10.39 3.18
C LEU A 10 -3.95 -10.30 4.70
N ASN A 11 -4.22 -11.43 5.38
CA ASN A 11 -4.38 -11.44 6.83
C ASN A 11 -3.05 -11.45 7.59
N ASN A 12 -1.95 -11.92 6.98
CA ASN A 12 -0.68 -12.12 7.68
C ASN A 12 0.45 -11.22 7.18
N PHE A 13 0.55 -11.01 5.86
CA PHE A 13 1.67 -10.30 5.26
C PHE A 13 1.41 -8.79 5.16
N TYR A 14 0.23 -8.37 4.71
CA TYR A 14 -0.07 -6.94 4.54
C TYR A 14 -0.04 -6.14 5.85
N PRO A 15 -0.56 -6.65 6.99
CA PRO A 15 -0.40 -5.98 8.28
C PRO A 15 1.06 -5.81 8.70
N VAL A 16 1.93 -6.76 8.35
CA VAL A 16 3.37 -6.68 8.62
C VAL A 16 4.01 -5.57 7.77
N LEU A 17 3.65 -5.47 6.48
CA LEU A 17 4.11 -4.38 5.62
C LEU A 17 3.66 -3.01 6.15
N LEU A 18 2.38 -2.87 6.51
CA LEU A 18 1.84 -1.62 7.06
C LEU A 18 2.56 -1.21 8.36
N LYS A 19 2.76 -2.17 9.27
CA LYS A 19 3.47 -1.95 10.55
C LYS A 19 4.92 -1.51 10.34
N ASN A 20 5.60 -2.08 9.34
CA ASN A 20 7.01 -1.81 9.06
C ASN A 20 7.24 -0.61 8.11
N LYS A 21 6.18 0.12 7.76
CA LYS A 21 6.20 1.23 6.78
C LYS A 21 6.72 0.80 5.41
N TYR A 22 6.26 -0.39 4.98
CA TYR A 22 6.50 -1.02 3.68
C TYR A 22 7.96 -1.38 3.40
N LEU A 23 8.13 -2.32 2.46
CA LEU A 23 9.42 -2.76 1.93
C LEU A 23 9.36 -2.67 0.40
N SER A 24 10.46 -2.30 -0.24
CA SER A 24 10.62 -2.38 -1.69
C SER A 24 11.01 -3.79 -2.12
N SER A 25 11.79 -4.49 -1.30
CA SER A 25 12.18 -5.88 -1.52
C SER A 25 12.66 -6.53 -0.23
N PHE A 26 12.64 -7.86 -0.21
CA PHE A 26 13.26 -8.66 0.82
C PHE A 26 13.68 -10.00 0.23
N VAL A 27 14.71 -10.60 0.81
CA VAL A 27 15.23 -11.91 0.40
C VAL A 27 15.13 -12.84 1.59
N VAL A 28 14.53 -14.01 1.36
CA VAL A 28 14.45 -15.07 2.35
C VAL A 28 15.25 -16.28 1.90
N GLU A 29 15.83 -16.98 2.86
CA GLU A 29 16.51 -18.25 2.66
C GLU A 29 15.83 -19.32 3.51
N LYS A 30 15.54 -20.47 2.90
CA LYS A 30 15.06 -21.64 3.62
C LYS A 30 16.26 -22.42 4.15
N LYS A 31 16.40 -22.51 5.48
CA LYS A 31 17.36 -23.39 6.14
C LYS A 31 16.59 -24.46 6.92
N ASN A 32 16.70 -25.72 6.48
CA ASN A 32 15.92 -26.85 7.01
C ASN A 32 14.41 -26.56 6.97
N GLN A 33 13.75 -26.55 8.14
CA GLN A 33 12.33 -26.23 8.29
C GLN A 33 12.06 -24.74 8.58
N ASN A 34 13.10 -23.91 8.68
CA ASN A 34 12.98 -22.49 9.01
C ASN A 34 13.16 -21.60 7.78
N ILE A 35 12.44 -20.48 7.76
CA ILE A 35 12.65 -19.37 6.81
C ILE A 35 13.37 -18.25 7.58
N ILE A 36 14.50 -17.81 7.07
CA ILE A 36 15.27 -16.68 7.62
C ILE A 36 15.30 -15.53 6.61
N ILE A 37 15.18 -14.31 7.10
CA ILE A 37 15.33 -13.10 6.27
C ILE A 37 16.82 -12.81 6.12
N LYS A 38 17.30 -12.76 4.89
CA LYS A 38 18.71 -12.51 4.54
C LYS A 38 18.99 -11.04 4.31
N SER A 39 18.04 -10.34 3.69
CA SER A 39 18.11 -8.90 3.47
C SER A 39 16.70 -8.33 3.31
N GLU A 40 16.58 -7.04 3.63
CA GLU A 40 15.40 -6.24 3.40
C GLU A 40 15.84 -4.89 2.85
N ASN A 41 15.03 -4.33 1.96
CA ASN A 41 15.19 -2.97 1.49
C ASN A 41 13.85 -2.25 1.61
N LYS A 42 13.88 -1.04 2.19
CA LYS A 42 12.70 -0.20 2.34
C LYS A 42 12.38 0.60 1.09
N TYR A 43 13.37 0.91 0.26
CA TYR A 43 13.30 1.90 -0.80
C TYR A 43 13.81 1.36 -2.14
N SER A 44 13.40 1.93 -3.27
CA SER A 44 12.37 2.98 -3.38
C SER A 44 10.97 2.40 -3.14
N GLN A 45 10.07 3.20 -2.55
CA GLN A 45 8.63 2.90 -2.50
C GLN A 45 7.95 3.73 -3.57
N ILE A 46 7.26 3.10 -4.50
CA ILE A 46 6.55 3.79 -5.60
C ILE A 46 5.06 3.48 -5.55
N ALA A 47 4.26 4.29 -6.24
CA ALA A 47 2.80 4.13 -6.30
C ALA A 47 2.37 2.72 -6.75
N TYR A 48 3.12 2.12 -7.69
CA TYR A 48 2.91 0.73 -8.13
C TYR A 48 3.06 -0.33 -7.02
N ASN A 49 3.78 -0.05 -5.93
CA ASN A 49 3.80 -0.96 -4.78
C ASN A 49 2.50 -0.88 -3.96
N ILE A 50 1.81 0.26 -4.01
CA ILE A 50 0.66 0.57 -3.15
C ILE A 50 -0.66 0.12 -3.78
N ARG A 51 -0.91 0.47 -5.06
CA ARG A 51 -2.21 0.18 -5.70
C ARG A 51 -2.59 -1.30 -5.68
N PRO A 52 -1.70 -2.28 -5.97
CA PRO A 52 -2.06 -3.68 -5.95
C PRO A 52 -2.59 -4.12 -4.59
N MET A 53 -2.01 -3.61 -3.50
CA MET A 53 -2.47 -3.93 -2.15
C MET A 53 -3.87 -3.36 -1.88
N VAL A 54 -4.11 -2.11 -2.28
CA VAL A 54 -5.43 -1.46 -2.15
C VAL A 54 -6.49 -2.25 -2.92
N TYR A 55 -6.20 -2.61 -4.17
CA TYR A 55 -7.13 -3.35 -5.02
C TYR A 55 -7.44 -4.76 -4.48
N ALA A 56 -6.41 -5.50 -4.06
CA ALA A 56 -6.59 -6.84 -3.51
C ALA A 56 -7.45 -6.84 -2.24
N LEU A 57 -7.29 -5.82 -1.39
CA LEU A 57 -8.09 -5.67 -0.18
C LEU A 57 -9.54 -5.26 -0.47
N ILE A 58 -9.78 -4.33 -1.40
CA ILE A 58 -11.16 -4.00 -1.80
C ILE A 58 -11.86 -5.22 -2.42
N GLU A 59 -11.16 -5.99 -3.26
CA GLU A 59 -11.70 -7.21 -3.85
C GLU A 59 -12.02 -8.25 -2.77
N ALA A 60 -11.12 -8.45 -1.79
CA ALA A 60 -11.37 -9.34 -0.67
C ALA A 60 -12.58 -8.90 0.17
N TYR A 61 -12.77 -7.59 0.38
CA TYR A 61 -13.99 -7.06 0.99
C TYR A 61 -15.24 -7.43 0.17
N GLN A 62 -15.22 -7.25 -1.15
CA GLN A 62 -16.39 -7.57 -2.00
C GLN A 62 -16.75 -9.06 -1.96
N ILE A 63 -15.76 -9.95 -1.89
CA ILE A 63 -15.96 -11.41 -1.86
C ILE A 63 -16.44 -11.88 -0.48
N THR A 64 -15.86 -11.34 0.60
CA THR A 64 -16.05 -11.85 1.96
C THR A 64 -17.04 -11.06 2.80
N ASN A 65 -17.33 -9.82 2.39
CA ASN A 65 -18.08 -8.82 3.14
C ASN A 65 -17.49 -8.51 4.54
N ASP A 66 -16.20 -8.80 4.76
CA ASP A 66 -15.49 -8.49 6.01
C ASP A 66 -14.86 -7.10 5.92
N GLU A 67 -15.41 -6.15 6.68
CA GLU A 67 -15.02 -4.74 6.69
C GLU A 67 -13.53 -4.53 6.94
N LYS A 68 -12.86 -5.43 7.66
CA LYS A 68 -11.42 -5.30 7.97
C LYS A 68 -10.57 -5.10 6.71
N TYR A 69 -10.95 -5.71 5.58
CA TYR A 69 -10.19 -5.59 4.35
C TYR A 69 -10.30 -4.17 3.78
N ALA A 70 -11.51 -3.61 3.74
CA ALA A 70 -11.72 -2.22 3.33
C ALA A 70 -11.03 -1.23 4.27
N GLU A 71 -11.05 -1.48 5.59
CA GLU A 71 -10.32 -0.66 6.56
C GLU A 71 -8.81 -0.66 6.31
N ILE A 72 -8.20 -1.83 6.06
CA ILE A 72 -6.78 -1.93 5.75
C ILE A 72 -6.49 -1.23 4.41
N ALA A 73 -7.37 -1.33 3.42
CA ALA A 73 -7.22 -0.65 2.13
C ALA A 73 -7.15 0.88 2.33
N GLY A 74 -8.05 1.43 3.16
CA GLY A 74 -8.03 2.84 3.53
C GLY A 74 -6.72 3.25 4.22
N LYS A 75 -6.21 2.44 5.17
CA LYS A 75 -4.92 2.69 5.84
C LYS A 75 -3.75 2.68 4.86
N ILE A 76 -3.72 1.71 3.96
CA ILE A 76 -2.65 1.61 2.94
C ILE A 76 -2.70 2.82 2.00
N GLY A 77 -3.91 3.22 1.58
CA GLY A 77 -4.11 4.39 0.74
C GLY A 77 -3.55 5.68 1.34
N ARG A 78 -3.51 5.82 2.68
CA ARG A 78 -2.92 7.01 3.33
C ARG A 78 -1.44 7.22 3.02
N TRP A 79 -0.76 6.23 2.45
CA TRP A 79 0.58 6.45 1.89
C TRP A 79 0.60 7.61 0.88
N PHE A 80 -0.46 7.78 0.08
CA PHE A 80 -0.58 8.89 -0.87
C PHE A 80 -0.77 10.26 -0.19
N THR A 81 -1.38 10.29 1.00
CA THR A 81 -1.71 11.53 1.73
C THR A 81 -0.74 11.86 2.87
N GLY A 82 0.31 11.06 3.06
CA GLY A 82 1.39 11.36 3.98
C GLY A 82 1.64 10.34 5.09
N ASP A 83 0.87 9.25 5.20
CA ASP A 83 1.27 8.14 6.08
C ASP A 83 2.31 7.22 5.43
N ASN A 84 3.46 7.82 5.16
CA ASN A 84 4.61 7.21 4.54
C ASN A 84 5.90 7.63 5.28
N PRO A 85 7.07 7.03 4.98
CA PRO A 85 8.31 7.30 5.71
C PRO A 85 8.72 8.78 5.80
N THR A 86 8.43 9.60 4.78
CA THR A 86 8.83 11.01 4.72
C THR A 86 7.76 11.97 5.25
N LYS A 87 6.58 11.45 5.66
CA LYS A 87 5.42 12.26 6.08
C LYS A 87 4.99 13.31 5.06
N THR A 88 5.31 13.09 3.79
CA THR A 88 5.05 14.03 2.70
C THR A 88 3.85 13.57 1.87
N LYS A 89 2.96 14.48 1.50
CA LYS A 89 1.87 14.17 0.56
C LYS A 89 2.46 13.77 -0.79
N ILE A 90 2.21 12.55 -1.24
CA ILE A 90 2.61 12.06 -2.57
C ILE A 90 1.59 12.52 -3.62
N TYR A 91 0.31 12.52 -3.27
CA TYR A 91 -0.76 13.12 -4.05
C TYR A 91 -1.16 14.48 -3.48
N ASN A 92 -1.15 15.51 -4.33
CA ASN A 92 -1.70 16.82 -4.02
C ASN A 92 -3.09 16.96 -4.68
N GLU A 93 -4.14 17.02 -3.86
CA GLU A 93 -5.52 17.14 -4.35
C GLU A 93 -5.82 18.50 -5.01
N GLU A 94 -5.15 19.57 -4.61
CA GLU A 94 -5.37 20.91 -5.16
C GLU A 94 -4.80 21.05 -6.58
N THR A 95 -3.65 20.43 -6.84
CA THR A 95 -2.95 20.54 -8.14
C THR A 95 -3.11 19.31 -9.03
N GLY A 96 -3.53 18.18 -8.46
CA GLY A 96 -3.57 16.88 -9.14
C GLY A 96 -2.20 16.21 -9.32
N ILE A 97 -1.11 16.82 -8.86
CA ILE A 97 0.25 16.26 -8.98
C ILE A 97 0.38 15.00 -8.14
N VAL A 98 1.06 13.99 -8.70
CA VAL A 98 1.43 12.77 -7.97
C VAL A 98 2.93 12.51 -8.14
N PHE A 99 3.67 12.60 -7.04
CA PHE A 99 5.09 12.29 -7.01
C PHE A 99 5.36 10.78 -7.19
N ASP A 100 6.49 10.45 -7.80
CA ASP A 100 6.87 9.11 -8.23
C ASP A 100 6.99 8.14 -7.04
N GLY A 101 7.52 8.66 -5.93
CA GLY A 101 7.57 7.92 -4.68
C GLY A 101 8.68 8.38 -3.75
N ILE A 102 9.20 7.46 -2.94
CA ILE A 102 10.11 7.72 -1.84
C ILE A 102 11.41 6.97 -2.05
N GLU A 103 12.52 7.69 -2.13
CA GLU A 103 13.86 7.14 -2.35
C GLU A 103 14.59 6.84 -1.03
N SER A 104 14.25 7.53 0.05
CA SER A 104 14.81 7.31 1.38
C SER A 104 13.87 7.84 2.47
N SER A 105 14.25 7.70 3.75
CA SER A 105 13.47 8.26 4.88
C SER A 105 13.30 9.77 4.85
N GLU A 106 14.11 10.47 4.05
CA GLU A 106 14.14 11.94 3.99
C GLU A 106 13.91 12.49 2.58
N LYS A 107 13.84 11.62 1.56
CA LYS A 107 13.82 12.03 0.16
C LYS A 107 12.63 11.46 -0.60
N VAL A 108 11.83 12.37 -1.15
CA VAL A 108 10.78 12.09 -2.13
C VAL A 108 11.36 12.29 -3.54
N ASN A 109 11.09 11.36 -4.44
CA ASN A 109 11.29 11.57 -5.87
C ASN A 109 10.12 12.42 -6.38
N MET A 110 10.39 13.70 -6.66
CA MET A 110 9.37 14.68 -7.07
C MET A 110 9.02 14.62 -8.56
N ASN A 111 9.54 13.65 -9.32
CA ASN A 111 9.05 13.40 -10.68
C ASN A 111 7.55 13.05 -10.62
N SER A 112 6.80 13.40 -11.66
CA SER A 112 5.35 13.17 -11.73
C SER A 112 4.99 12.61 -13.09
N GLY A 113 5.18 11.30 -13.25
CA GLY A 113 4.95 10.57 -14.49
C GLY A 113 3.52 10.01 -14.60
N ALA A 114 3.25 9.36 -15.74
CA ALA A 114 1.96 8.72 -15.98
C ALA A 114 1.70 7.54 -15.02
N GLU A 115 2.73 6.75 -14.69
CA GLU A 115 2.60 5.61 -13.77
C GLU A 115 2.12 6.08 -12.39
N SER A 116 2.89 6.92 -11.71
CA SER A 116 2.53 7.42 -10.37
C SER A 116 1.14 8.03 -10.34
N THR A 117 0.82 8.85 -11.35
CA THR A 117 -0.49 9.51 -11.48
C THR A 117 -1.63 8.50 -11.60
N ILE A 118 -1.53 7.53 -12.51
CA ILE A 118 -2.56 6.51 -12.73
C ILE A 118 -2.72 5.64 -11.48
N GLU A 119 -1.60 5.17 -10.92
CA GLU A 119 -1.57 4.28 -9.75
C GLU A 119 -2.25 4.92 -8.53
N ALA A 120 -1.96 6.20 -8.25
CA ALA A 120 -2.56 6.93 -7.16
C ALA A 120 -4.05 7.23 -7.39
N LEU A 121 -4.43 7.76 -8.56
CA LEU A 121 -5.82 8.12 -8.83
C LEU A 121 -6.74 6.90 -8.84
N LEU A 122 -6.30 5.79 -9.42
CA LEU A 122 -7.04 4.52 -9.37
C LEU A 122 -7.23 4.02 -7.94
N SER A 123 -6.18 4.10 -7.11
CA SER A 123 -6.26 3.73 -5.69
C SER A 123 -7.24 4.61 -4.92
N ILE A 124 -7.22 5.92 -5.16
CA ILE A 124 -8.10 6.87 -4.47
C ILE A 124 -9.55 6.70 -4.91
N ILE A 125 -9.81 6.50 -6.21
CA ILE A 125 -11.17 6.26 -6.74
C ILE A 125 -11.79 5.02 -6.09
N ILE A 126 -11.06 3.89 -6.05
CA ILE A 126 -11.62 2.66 -5.49
C ILE A 126 -11.85 2.77 -3.98
N ILE A 127 -10.99 3.51 -3.26
CA ILE A 127 -11.17 3.82 -1.85
C ILE A 127 -12.40 4.72 -1.64
N LYS A 128 -12.52 5.83 -2.37
CA LYS A 128 -13.66 6.76 -2.26
C LYS A 128 -15.00 6.10 -2.64
N ASN A 129 -14.99 5.08 -3.49
CA ASN A 129 -16.19 4.30 -3.82
C ASN A 129 -16.58 3.26 -2.75
N ASN A 130 -15.75 3.03 -1.74
CA ASN A 130 -16.02 2.13 -0.62
C ASN A 130 -16.13 2.93 0.69
N LYS A 131 -17.34 3.07 1.24
CA LYS A 131 -17.59 3.89 2.44
C LYS A 131 -16.74 3.53 3.67
N VAL A 132 -16.42 2.25 3.85
CA VAL A 132 -15.58 1.78 4.97
C VAL A 132 -14.13 2.23 4.74
N ALA A 133 -13.60 1.99 3.54
CA ALA A 133 -12.25 2.40 3.18
C ALA A 133 -12.10 3.93 3.19
N GLU A 134 -13.06 4.67 2.62
CA GLU A 134 -13.08 6.14 2.59
C GLU A 134 -13.04 6.73 4.00
N LYS A 135 -13.91 6.25 4.91
CA LYS A 135 -13.92 6.70 6.30
C LYS A 135 -12.56 6.55 6.94
N VAL A 136 -11.86 5.45 6.70
CA VAL A 136 -10.52 5.21 7.24
C VAL A 136 -9.47 6.04 6.51
N PHE A 137 -9.56 6.23 5.20
CA PHE A 137 -8.61 7.03 4.43
C PHE A 137 -8.57 8.50 4.87
N ASN A 138 -9.72 9.07 5.23
CA ASN A 138 -9.87 10.48 5.61
C ASN A 138 -9.52 10.81 7.08
N VAL A 139 -9.01 9.84 7.86
CA VAL A 139 -8.59 10.11 9.26
C VAL A 139 -7.19 10.75 9.24
N GLU A 140 -7.11 11.98 9.77
CA GLU A 140 -5.88 12.74 10.01
C GLU A 140 -4.93 12.05 11.01
#